data_AF-A0A0B3WMN9-F1
#
_entry.id   AF-A0A0B3WMN9-F1
#
_cell.length_a   1.000
_cell.length_b   1.000
_cell.length_c   1.000
_cell.angle_alpha   90.00
_cell.angle_beta   90.00
_cell.angle_gamma   90.00
#
_symmetry.space_group_name_H-M   'P 1'
#
loop_
_entity.id
_entity.type
_entity.pdbx_description
1 polymer ?
#
loop_
_entity_poly.entity_id
_entity_poly.type
_entity_poly.pdbx_seq_one_letter_code
_entity_poly.pdbx_strand_id
1 'polypeptide(L)'
;MDWLNIYGLITMIIIMVPNIIFAIKEKSFESKYNNKIVELIEQIGRFGSMGLMIFNIPLLDYGYFLPNGKVLYVFLSAILSILYCIVWFLYFRKASIKKAMLLAIIPTILFLSSGIIQGRILLIISSILFGITHIIITYYNNI
;
A
#
# COMPACT_ATOMS: atom_id res chain seq x y z
N MET A 1 -2.12 17.48 -19.05
CA MET A 1 -3.03 16.31 -19.00
C MET A 1 -2.38 15.31 -18.04
N ASP A 2 -2.36 15.66 -16.75
CA ASP A 2 -1.47 15.01 -15.76
C ASP A 2 -2.26 14.39 -14.61
N TRP A 3 -3.55 14.10 -14.85
CA TRP A 3 -4.45 13.50 -13.87
C TRP A 3 -4.12 12.02 -13.58
N LEU A 4 -3.34 11.37 -14.45
CA LEU A 4 -2.95 9.97 -14.31
C LEU A 4 -1.45 9.84 -14.03
N ASN A 5 -1.11 9.19 -12.92
CA ASN A 5 0.24 8.76 -12.59
C ASN A 5 0.50 7.36 -13.16
N ILE A 6 1.11 7.31 -14.35
CA ILE A 6 1.40 6.05 -15.05
C ILE A 6 2.29 5.12 -14.21
N TYR A 7 3.31 5.66 -13.54
CA TYR A 7 4.17 4.84 -12.68
C TYR A 7 3.41 4.31 -11.47
N GLY A 8 2.56 5.14 -10.87
CA GLY A 8 1.66 4.74 -9.80
C GLY A 8 0.70 3.63 -10.23
N LEU A 9 0.13 3.73 -11.43
CA LEU A 9 -0.72 2.69 -12.02
C LEU A 9 0.02 1.37 -12.20
N ILE A 10 1.23 1.41 -12.77
CA ILE A 10 2.06 0.20 -12.95
C ILE A 10 2.38 -0.44 -11.59
N THR A 11 2.82 0.37 -10.61
CA THR A 11 3.09 -0.09 -9.25
C THR A 11 1.84 -0.73 -8.62
N MET A 12 0.67 -0.11 -8.80
CA MET A 12 -0.59 -0.62 -8.30
C MET A 12 -0.95 -1.99 -8.90
N ILE A 13 -0.81 -2.15 -10.21
CA ILE A 13 -1.04 -3.44 -10.87
C ILE A 13 -0.13 -4.51 -10.27
N ILE A 14 1.17 -4.21 -10.10
CA ILE A 14 2.15 -5.16 -9.57
C ILE A 14 1.77 -5.63 -8.15
N ILE A 15 1.41 -4.70 -7.25
CA ILE A 15 1.08 -5.07 -5.86
C ILE A 15 -0.33 -5.68 -5.73
N MET A 16 -1.27 -5.35 -6.62
CA MET A 16 -2.63 -5.89 -6.53
C MET A 16 -2.75 -7.33 -7.03
N VAL A 17 -1.97 -7.73 -8.03
CA VAL A 17 -2.00 -9.11 -8.57
C VAL A 17 -1.88 -10.18 -7.48
N PRO A 18 -0.84 -10.19 -6.61
CA PRO A 18 -0.74 -11.20 -5.57
C PRO A 18 -1.81 -11.07 -4.49
N ASN A 19 -2.28 -9.85 -4.18
CA ASN A 19 -3.39 -9.62 -3.26
C ASN A 19 -4.69 -10.27 -3.75
N ILE A 20 -5.00 -10.12 -5.04
CA ILE A 20 -6.20 -10.71 -5.67
C ILE A 20 -6.09 -12.24 -5.68
N ILE A 21 -4.91 -12.77 -6.05
CA ILE A 21 -4.66 -14.22 -6.01
C ILE A 21 -4.91 -14.79 -4.60
N PHE A 22 -4.44 -14.09 -3.56
CA PHE A 22 -4.67 -14.50 -2.18
C PHE A 22 -6.16 -14.45 -1.80
N ALA A 23 -6.86 -13.36 -2.13
CA ALA A 23 -8.29 -13.22 -1.84
C ALA A 23 -9.15 -14.29 -2.53
N ILE A 24 -8.78 -14.73 -3.73
CA ILE A 24 -9.47 -15.82 -4.44
C ILE A 24 -9.20 -17.18 -3.78
N LYS A 25 -8.00 -17.39 -3.23
CA LYS A 25 -7.59 -18.66 -2.61
C LYS A 25 -8.17 -18.84 -1.21
N GLU A 26 -8.22 -17.77 -0.42
CA GLU A 26 -8.72 -17.75 0.96
C GLU A 26 -10.13 -17.13 1.03
N LYS A 27 -11.12 -17.80 0.41
CA LYS A 27 -12.51 -17.31 0.27
C LYS A 27 -13.26 -17.01 1.57
N SER A 28 -12.67 -17.29 2.73
CA SER A 28 -13.30 -17.15 4.04
C SER A 28 -12.31 -16.69 5.11
N PHE A 29 -11.48 -15.69 4.81
CA PHE A 29 -10.65 -15.07 5.85
C PHE A 29 -11.54 -14.15 6.72
N GLU A 30 -12.17 -14.72 7.75
CA GLU A 30 -12.82 -13.93 8.78
C GLU A 30 -11.75 -13.28 9.65
N SER A 31 -11.78 -11.94 9.71
CA SER A 31 -10.94 -11.17 10.62
C SER A 31 -11.30 -11.58 12.06
N LYS A 32 -10.32 -12.08 12.82
CA LYS A 32 -10.49 -12.29 14.27
C LYS A 32 -10.63 -10.95 15.01
N TYR A 33 -10.15 -9.88 14.39
CA TYR A 33 -10.20 -8.53 14.94
C TYR A 33 -11.58 -7.91 14.76
N ASN A 34 -12.28 -7.65 15.88
CA ASN A 34 -13.72 -7.41 15.88
C ASN A 34 -14.13 -5.92 16.00
N ASN A 35 -13.28 -4.99 15.58
CA ASN A 35 -13.56 -3.55 15.66
C ASN A 35 -13.87 -2.94 14.29
N LYS A 36 -15.16 -2.80 14.00
CA LYS A 36 -15.70 -2.26 12.74
C LYS A 36 -15.21 -0.85 12.39
N ILE A 37 -14.93 0.00 13.38
CA ILE A 37 -14.44 1.37 13.12
C ILE A 37 -13.02 1.32 12.55
N VAL A 38 -12.17 0.49 13.13
CA VAL A 38 -10.77 0.36 12.69
C VAL A 38 -10.70 -0.32 11.32
N GLU A 39 -11.54 -1.32 11.06
CA GLU A 39 -11.67 -1.93 9.73
C GLU A 39 -12.17 -0.92 8.68
N LEU A 40 -13.12 -0.06 9.03
CA LEU A 40 -13.60 0.99 8.14
C LEU A 40 -12.49 2.01 7.82
N ILE A 41 -11.74 2.45 8.83
CA ILE A 41 -10.60 3.36 8.64
C ILE A 41 -9.53 2.69 7.76
N GLU A 42 -9.28 1.39 7.95
CA GLU A 42 -8.36 0.62 7.12
C GLU A 42 -8.80 0.60 5.66
N GLN A 43 -10.07 0.34 5.39
CA GLN A 43 -10.59 0.32 4.03
C GLN A 43 -10.53 1.70 3.37
N ILE A 44 -10.92 2.75 4.10
CA ILE A 44 -10.84 4.14 3.61
C ILE A 44 -9.37 4.48 3.29
N GLY A 45 -8.46 4.18 4.20
CA GLY A 45 -7.03 4.42 4.01
C GLY A 45 -6.47 3.60 2.85
N ARG A 46 -6.83 2.32 2.74
CA ARG A 46 -6.35 1.40 1.69
C ARG A 46 -6.81 1.88 0.32
N PHE A 47 -8.11 2.03 0.11
CA PHE A 47 -8.65 2.43 -1.18
C PHE A 47 -8.27 3.88 -1.51
N GLY A 48 -8.22 4.76 -0.51
CA GLY A 48 -7.69 6.11 -0.66
C GLY A 48 -6.25 6.11 -1.16
N SER A 49 -5.37 5.33 -0.55
CA SER A 49 -3.96 5.24 -0.95
C SER A 49 -3.80 4.64 -2.34
N MET A 50 -4.56 3.59 -2.66
CA MET A 50 -4.55 2.97 -3.98
C MET A 50 -5.02 3.94 -5.07
N GLY A 51 -6.16 4.62 -4.85
CA GLY A 51 -6.72 5.58 -5.80
C GLY A 51 -5.82 6.78 -5.99
N LEU A 52 -5.31 7.35 -4.89
CA LEU A 52 -4.37 8.48 -4.94
C LEU A 52 -3.04 8.08 -5.57
N MET A 53 -2.56 6.86 -5.42
CA MET A 53 -1.36 6.41 -6.12
C MET A 53 -1.53 6.50 -7.65
N ILE A 54 -2.72 6.17 -8.17
CA ILE A 54 -3.04 6.15 -9.60
C ILE A 54 -3.40 7.54 -10.13
N PHE A 55 -4.24 8.27 -9.41
CA PHE A 55 -4.79 9.55 -9.87
C PHE A 55 -4.12 10.70 -9.15
N ASN A 56 -3.57 11.65 -9.92
CA ASN A 56 -3.07 12.90 -9.40
C ASN A 56 -4.26 13.84 -9.18
N ILE A 57 -4.65 13.99 -7.92
CA ILE A 57 -5.63 14.98 -7.50
C ILE A 57 -4.87 16.25 -7.16
N PRO A 58 -5.13 17.39 -7.82
CA PRO A 58 -4.39 18.64 -7.62
C PRO A 58 -4.67 19.32 -6.26
N LEU A 59 -5.46 18.68 -5.40
CA LEU A 59 -5.77 19.17 -4.06
C LEU A 59 -4.62 18.81 -3.11
N LEU A 60 -3.97 19.83 -2.54
CA LEU A 60 -2.81 19.71 -1.64
C LEU A 60 -1.63 18.95 -2.28
N ASP A 61 -1.38 19.23 -3.56
CA ASP A 61 -0.24 18.72 -4.33
C ASP A 61 0.81 19.84 -4.48
N TYR A 62 2.00 19.61 -3.90
CA TYR A 62 3.13 20.54 -3.94
C TYR A 62 4.19 20.14 -4.98
N GLY A 63 4.00 19.00 -5.66
CA GLY A 63 4.98 18.44 -6.57
C GLY A 63 6.24 17.92 -5.90
N TYR A 64 7.23 17.57 -6.71
CA TYR A 64 8.48 16.98 -6.23
C TYR A 64 9.35 18.01 -5.50
N PHE A 65 9.73 17.72 -4.26
CA PHE A 65 10.63 18.58 -3.48
C PHE A 65 12.09 18.53 -3.93
N LEU A 66 12.52 17.42 -4.55
CA LEU A 66 13.89 17.19 -4.98
C LEU A 66 14.01 17.36 -6.51
N PRO A 67 15.14 17.89 -7.03
CA PRO A 67 15.39 18.00 -8.46
C PRO A 67 15.24 16.66 -9.21
N ASN A 68 15.62 15.55 -8.57
CA ASN A 68 15.49 14.19 -9.10
C ASN A 68 14.35 13.39 -8.44
N GLY A 69 13.34 14.07 -7.89
CA GLY A 69 12.27 13.45 -7.11
C GLY A 69 11.50 12.38 -7.89
N LYS A 70 11.25 12.60 -9.19
CA LYS A 70 10.59 11.61 -10.05
C LYS A 70 11.39 10.31 -10.18
N VAL A 71 12.70 10.41 -10.36
CA VAL A 71 13.59 9.24 -10.46
C VAL A 71 13.61 8.48 -9.14
N LEU A 72 13.75 9.20 -8.02
CA LEU A 72 13.73 8.62 -6.69
C LEU A 72 12.42 7.89 -6.40
N TYR A 73 11.29 8.51 -6.74
CA TYR A 73 9.96 7.93 -6.61
C TYR A 73 9.84 6.60 -7.36
N VAL A 74 10.19 6.59 -8.65
CA VAL A 74 10.09 5.38 -9.50
C VAL A 74 11.02 4.28 -8.99
N PHE A 75 12.26 4.63 -8.64
CA PHE A 75 13.26 3.68 -8.15
C PHE A 75 12.84 3.02 -6.83
N LEU A 76 12.40 3.83 -5.86
CA LEU A 76 11.96 3.32 -4.56
C LEU A 76 10.69 2.49 -4.68
N SER A 77 9.73 2.94 -5.50
CA SER A 77 8.49 2.19 -5.78
C SER A 77 8.79 0.83 -6.40
N ALA A 78 9.73 0.77 -7.35
CA ALA A 78 10.13 -0.47 -8.00
C ALA A 78 10.76 -1.46 -7.00
N ILE A 79 11.72 -1.00 -6.17
CA ILE A 79 12.37 -1.83 -5.15
C ILE A 79 11.33 -2.40 -4.18
N LEU A 80 10.46 -1.54 -3.63
CA LEU A 80 9.45 -1.98 -2.67
C LEU A 80 8.44 -2.94 -3.30
N SER A 81 8.05 -2.72 -4.56
CA SER A 81 7.14 -3.62 -5.28
C SER A 81 7.75 -5.00 -5.53
N ILE A 82 9.05 -5.05 -5.88
CA ILE A 82 9.78 -6.32 -6.06
C ILE A 82 9.89 -7.06 -4.74
N LEU A 83 10.29 -6.37 -3.66
CA LEU A 83 10.36 -6.94 -2.31
C LEU A 83 9.00 -7.48 -1.88
N TYR A 84 7.92 -6.73 -2.13
CA TYR A 84 6.56 -7.15 -1.84
C TYR A 84 6.19 -8.46 -2.55
N CYS A 85 6.50 -8.57 -3.85
CA CYS A 85 6.25 -9.79 -4.62
C CYS A 85 7.06 -10.98 -4.10
N ILE A 86 8.32 -10.76 -3.70
CA ILE A 86 9.16 -11.80 -3.09
C ILE A 86 8.55 -12.28 -1.77
N VAL A 87 8.11 -11.36 -0.91
CA VAL A 87 7.48 -11.72 0.37
C VAL A 87 6.19 -12.51 0.12
N TRP A 88 5.39 -12.13 -0.87
CA TRP A 88 4.20 -12.89 -1.28
C TRP A 88 4.54 -14.31 -1.72
N PHE A 89 5.53 -14.46 -2.60
CA PHE A 89 6.00 -15.77 -3.03
C PHE A 89 6.43 -16.65 -1.84
N LEU A 90 7.17 -16.07 -0.89
CA LEU A 90 7.58 -16.77 0.33
C LEU A 90 6.40 -17.08 1.25
N TYR A 91 5.39 -16.20 1.32
CA TYR A 91 4.19 -16.38 2.11
C TYR A 91 3.33 -17.53 1.57
N PHE A 92 3.13 -17.60 0.26
CA PHE A 92 2.39 -18.70 -0.38
C PHE A 92 3.03 -20.07 -0.18
N ARG A 93 4.36 -20.14 -0.01
CA ARG A 93 5.06 -21.40 0.31
C ARG A 93 4.86 -21.83 1.76
N LYS A 94 4.90 -20.88 2.70
CA LYS A 94 4.71 -21.14 4.13
C LYS A 94 4.28 -19.85 4.81
N ALA A 95 3.01 -19.78 5.20
CA ALA A 95 2.47 -18.66 5.95
C ALA A 95 3.19 -18.53 7.31
N SER A 96 3.49 -17.30 7.70
CA SER A 96 3.99 -16.98 9.03
C SER A 96 3.66 -15.54 9.39
N ILE A 97 3.50 -15.27 10.69
CA ILE A 97 3.22 -13.92 11.19
C ILE A 97 4.25 -12.90 10.70
N LYS A 98 5.54 -13.25 10.71
CA LYS A 98 6.63 -12.36 10.23
C LYS A 98 6.41 -11.93 8.77
N LYS A 99 6.00 -12.86 7.91
CA LYS A 99 5.75 -12.58 6.49
C LYS A 99 4.45 -11.80 6.30
N ALA A 100 3.39 -12.13 7.04
CA ALA A 100 2.14 -11.37 7.04
C ALA A 100 2.38 -9.90 7.43
N MET A 101 3.17 -9.66 8.48
CA MET A 101 3.54 -8.31 8.91
C MET A 101 4.36 -7.57 7.84
N LEU A 102 5.31 -8.25 7.17
CA LEU A 102 6.03 -7.65 6.04
C LEU A 102 5.10 -7.27 4.88
N LEU A 103 4.09 -8.11 4.59
CA LEU A 103 3.06 -7.80 3.59
C LEU A 103 2.19 -6.60 3.97
N ALA A 104 2.05 -6.28 5.26
CA ALA A 104 1.36 -5.07 5.71
C ALA A 104 2.26 -3.83 5.68
N ILE A 105 3.52 -3.98 6.10
CA ILE A 105 4.48 -2.88 6.25
C ILE A 105 4.97 -2.37 4.89
N ILE A 106 5.29 -3.25 3.95
CA ILE A 106 5.87 -2.84 2.66
C ILE A 106 4.93 -1.91 1.86
N PRO A 107 3.63 -2.23 1.67
CA PRO A 107 2.70 -1.32 1.01
C PRO A 107 2.55 0.01 1.75
N THR A 108 2.60 -0.01 3.09
CA THR A 108 2.54 1.21 3.91
C THR A 108 3.71 2.14 3.60
N ILE A 109 4.94 1.62 3.61
CA ILE A 109 6.15 2.37 3.28
C ILE A 109 6.09 2.86 1.83
N LEU A 110 5.61 2.03 0.92
CA LEU A 110 5.46 2.36 -0.50
C LEU A 110 4.53 3.57 -0.68
N PHE A 111 3.32 3.54 -0.11
CA PHE A 111 2.39 4.66 -0.24
C PHE A 111 2.88 5.93 0.47
N LEU A 112 3.41 5.79 1.67
CA LEU A 112 3.90 6.93 2.46
C LEU A 112 5.07 7.62 1.78
N SER A 113 6.09 6.87 1.35
CA SER A 113 7.24 7.42 0.64
C SER A 113 6.84 8.04 -0.70
N SER A 114 5.90 7.42 -1.41
CA SER A 114 5.34 7.96 -2.66
C SER A 114 4.66 9.31 -2.44
N GLY A 115 3.87 9.45 -1.38
CA GLY A 115 3.22 10.71 -1.01
C GLY A 115 4.23 11.79 -0.63
N ILE A 116 5.24 11.45 0.17
CA ILE A 116 6.29 12.39 0.60
C ILE A 116 7.12 12.88 -0.59
N ILE A 117 7.62 11.97 -1.43
CA ILE A 117 8.51 12.33 -2.54
C ILE A 117 7.77 13.20 -3.58
N GLN A 118 6.51 12.89 -3.86
CA GLN A 118 5.67 13.64 -4.79
C GLN A 118 5.03 14.89 -4.18
N GLY A 119 5.15 15.13 -2.87
CA GLY A 119 4.51 16.28 -2.22
C GLY A 119 2.98 16.21 -2.15
N ARG A 120 2.41 15.00 -2.08
CA ARG A 120 0.96 14.75 -2.16
C ARG A 120 0.36 14.46 -0.80
N ILE A 121 -0.13 15.50 -0.11
CA ILE A 121 -0.56 15.40 1.29
C ILE A 121 -1.69 14.40 1.49
N LEU A 122 -2.67 14.34 0.58
CA LEU A 122 -3.77 13.38 0.69
C LEU A 122 -3.28 11.93 0.70
N LEU A 123 -2.27 11.61 -0.13
CA LEU A 123 -1.68 10.26 -0.17
C LEU A 123 -0.94 9.95 1.14
N ILE A 124 -0.25 10.94 1.72
CA ILE A 124 0.41 10.83 3.02
C ILE A 124 -0.63 10.50 4.11
N ILE A 125 -1.69 11.31 4.24
CA ILE A 125 -2.74 11.09 5.25
C ILE A 125 -3.36 9.70 5.09
N SER A 126 -3.76 9.34 3.87
CA SER A 126 -4.36 8.05 3.59
C SER A 126 -3.41 6.88 3.92
N SER A 127 -2.12 7.03 3.60
CA SER A 127 -1.11 6.01 3.87
C SER A 127 -0.82 5.81 5.36
N ILE A 128 -0.92 6.86 6.17
CA ILE A 128 -0.77 6.78 7.63
C ILE A 128 -1.98 6.06 8.23
N LEU A 129 -3.20 6.44 7.84
CA LEU A 129 -4.43 5.79 8.29
C LEU A 129 -4.41 4.31 7.92
N PHE A 130 -4.10 4.00 6.66
CA PHE A 130 -3.91 2.63 6.17
C PHE A 130 -2.84 1.90 6.99
N GLY A 131 -1.65 2.48 7.12
CA GLY A 131 -0.52 1.82 7.76
C GLY A 131 -0.79 1.42 9.20
N ILE A 132 -1.27 2.35 10.01
CA ILE A 132 -1.57 2.09 11.43
C ILE A 132 -2.61 0.99 11.56
N THR A 133 -3.74 1.14 10.88
CA THR A 133 -4.87 0.21 11.01
C THR A 133 -4.58 -1.16 10.39
N HIS A 134 -3.94 -1.20 9.22
CA HIS A 134 -3.59 -2.44 8.52
C HIS A 134 -2.57 -3.28 9.29
N ILE A 135 -1.58 -2.64 9.92
CA ILE A 135 -0.59 -3.32 10.78
C ILE A 135 -1.27 -3.88 12.03
N ILE A 136 -2.14 -3.09 12.68
CA ILE A 136 -2.90 -3.53 13.86
C ILE A 136 -3.76 -4.75 13.53
N ILE A 137 -4.60 -4.67 12.49
CA ILE A 137 -5.49 -5.76 12.08
C ILE A 137 -4.67 -7.01 11.71
N THR A 138 -3.58 -6.85 10.96
CA THR A 138 -2.72 -7.97 10.56
C THR A 138 -2.09 -8.67 11.77
N TYR A 139 -1.62 -7.90 12.75
CA TYR A 139 -1.03 -8.45 13.98
C TYR A 139 -2.06 -9.29 14.77
N TYR A 140 -3.24 -8.73 15.04
CA TYR A 140 -4.28 -9.41 15.81
C TYR A 140 -4.88 -10.62 15.09
N ASN A 141 -4.92 -10.61 13.76
CA ASN A 141 -5.42 -11.77 13.00
C ASN A 141 -4.45 -12.96 12.98
N ASN A 142 -3.16 -12.74 13.27
CA ASN A 142 -2.12 -13.77 13.22
C ASN A 142 -1.65 -14.26 14.60
N ILE A 143 -2.28 -13.77 15.68
CA ILE A 143 -2.14 -14.27 17.06
C ILE A 143 -3.36 -15.14 17.39
#